data_AF-A0A0C2MPY7-F1
#
_entry.id   AF-A0A0C2MPY7-F1
#
_cell.length_a   1.000
_cell.length_b   1.000
_cell.length_c   1.000
_cell.angle_alpha   90.00
_cell.angle_beta   90.00
_cell.angle_gamma   90.00
#
_symmetry.space_group_name_H-M   'P 1'
#
loop_
_entity.id
_entity.type
_entity.pdbx_description
1 polymer ?
#
loop_
_entity_poly.entity_id
_entity_poly.type
_entity_poly.pdbx_seq_one_letter_code
_entity_poly.pdbx_strand_id
1 'polypeptide(L)'
;MIHFLFILITSVLKIWRVAGDSESSSFWPDGPFGLPEPVSGCPKGGKWLRGSVYQNTEDEMNTNSHSVEYHLKGRFDDQGIEMRFCIKPGEGTAAANWPKGSYCILKYETCPQNFEEGEVFWQDEKSTSQIPNLKEGIVPDGIYNLTSTLIKFCCMDSGNSSQPILLPTEDSFYLFPMRNECQQVKNMDVFQEWIHFDDDDEGNTDYTSGRVPFGVNPQEDYNVNLILCYYTESIKVSPQEGISMKQEPSTNNTSKTSFPILGISLTASFVVLAAISVFVLIKLNLLKPLMN
;
A
#
# COMPACT_ATOMS: atom_id res chain seq x y z
N MET A 1 18.54 75.40 25.58
CA MET A 1 19.56 74.68 24.79
C MET A 1 19.40 73.20 25.09
N ILE A 2 19.12 72.41 24.06
CA ILE A 2 18.48 71.08 24.10
C ILE A 2 19.47 70.01 24.57
N HIS A 3 19.07 69.18 25.54
CA HIS A 3 19.76 67.95 25.93
C HIS A 3 19.50 66.86 24.90
N PHE A 4 20.55 66.39 24.21
CA PHE A 4 20.50 65.19 23.37
C PHE A 4 20.83 63.96 24.23
N LEU A 5 19.81 63.13 24.47
CA LEU A 5 19.93 61.79 25.04
C LEU A 5 20.13 60.81 23.87
N PHE A 6 21.34 60.28 23.70
CA PHE A 6 21.60 59.20 22.74
C PHE A 6 21.18 57.85 23.36
N ILE A 7 20.08 57.28 22.86
CA ILE A 7 19.66 55.90 23.18
C ILE A 7 20.34 54.98 22.15
N LEU A 8 21.34 54.21 22.59
CA LEU A 8 21.91 53.10 21.83
C LEU A 8 20.98 51.89 21.97
N ILE A 9 20.16 51.62 20.95
CA ILE A 9 19.46 50.35 20.82
C ILE A 9 20.45 49.36 20.21
N THR A 10 21.04 48.49 21.04
CA THR A 10 21.79 47.34 20.54
C THR A 10 20.81 46.29 20.03
N SER A 11 20.64 46.21 18.71
CA SER A 11 19.87 45.15 18.06
C SER A 11 20.57 43.80 18.29
N VAL A 12 20.07 43.02 19.24
CA VAL A 12 20.45 41.61 19.38
C VAL A 12 19.71 40.85 18.27
N LEU A 13 20.41 40.58 17.16
CA LEU A 13 19.93 39.58 16.20
C LEU A 13 19.84 38.24 16.95
N LYS A 14 18.62 37.85 17.34
CA LYS A 14 18.32 36.46 17.69
C LYS A 14 18.52 35.64 16.42
N ILE A 15 19.67 35.01 16.32
CA ILE A 15 19.90 33.90 15.41
C ILE A 15 18.93 32.81 15.84
N TRP A 16 17.79 32.72 15.16
CA TRP A 16 16.96 31.53 15.21
C TRP A 16 17.80 30.42 14.60
N ARG A 17 18.28 29.49 15.42
CA ARG A 17 18.72 28.20 14.91
C ARG A 17 17.51 27.62 14.18
N VAL A 18 17.61 27.49 12.86
CA VAL A 18 16.76 26.57 12.11
C VAL A 18 16.93 25.23 12.81
N ALA A 19 15.86 24.73 13.43
CA ALA A 19 15.86 23.37 13.94
C ALA A 19 16.21 22.48 12.75
N GLY A 20 17.30 21.72 12.87
CA GLY A 20 17.68 20.77 11.83
C GLY A 20 16.48 19.88 11.52
N ASP A 21 16.22 19.68 10.23
CA ASP A 21 15.30 18.66 9.77
C ASP A 21 15.66 17.36 10.48
N SER A 22 14.73 16.85 11.30
CA SER A 22 14.92 15.53 11.89
C SER A 22 14.94 14.51 10.75
N GLU A 23 16.14 14.01 10.46
CA GLU A 23 16.40 12.95 9.49
C GLU A 23 15.56 11.71 9.84
N SER A 24 15.21 10.92 8.82
CA SER A 24 14.55 9.62 9.01
C SER A 24 15.37 8.72 9.92
N SER A 25 14.72 7.77 10.60
CA SER A 25 15.45 6.81 11.44
C SER A 25 16.26 5.87 10.56
N SER A 26 17.59 5.80 10.74
CA SER A 26 18.43 4.85 9.98
C SER A 26 18.24 3.38 10.40
N PHE A 27 17.53 3.13 11.51
CA PHE A 27 17.35 1.78 12.07
C PHE A 27 15.88 1.49 12.37
N TRP A 28 15.49 0.23 12.16
CA TRP A 28 14.18 -0.27 12.56
C TRP A 28 14.03 -0.30 14.09
N PRO A 29 12.84 -0.03 14.64
CA PRO A 29 12.60 -0.09 16.07
C PRO A 29 12.91 -1.45 16.70
N ASP A 30 13.04 -1.45 18.02
CA ASP A 30 13.33 -2.64 18.81
C ASP A 30 12.17 -3.65 18.82
N GLY A 31 12.52 -4.89 19.13
CA GLY A 31 11.61 -6.02 19.24
C GLY A 31 11.64 -6.93 18.01
N PRO A 32 11.21 -8.20 18.20
CA PRO A 32 10.95 -9.13 17.11
C PRO A 32 9.63 -8.77 16.40
N PHE A 33 9.60 -8.82 15.07
CA PHE A 33 8.39 -8.61 14.28
C PHE A 33 8.56 -9.09 12.84
N GLY A 34 7.43 -9.22 12.14
CA GLY A 34 7.39 -9.48 10.70
C GLY A 34 6.74 -8.34 9.91
N LEU A 35 7.13 -8.21 8.65
CA LEU A 35 6.47 -7.39 7.64
C LEU A 35 6.21 -8.24 6.38
N PRO A 36 5.14 -7.97 5.63
CA PRO A 36 5.01 -8.48 4.26
C PRO A 36 6.20 -8.01 3.41
N GLU A 37 6.75 -8.89 2.57
CA GLU A 37 7.89 -8.58 1.70
C GLU A 37 7.39 -7.91 0.41
N PRO A 38 7.79 -6.67 0.10
CA PRO A 38 7.51 -6.09 -1.21
C PRO A 38 8.34 -6.73 -2.32
N VAL A 39 7.95 -6.51 -3.58
CA VAL A 39 8.69 -6.96 -4.76
C VAL A 39 10.14 -6.43 -4.81
N SER A 40 10.41 -5.28 -4.20
CA SER A 40 11.76 -4.71 -4.00
C SER A 40 12.61 -5.48 -2.99
N GLY A 41 12.00 -6.38 -2.20
CA GLY A 41 12.63 -7.20 -1.18
C GLY A 41 12.56 -6.59 0.23
N CYS A 42 13.12 -7.31 1.20
CA CYS A 42 13.13 -6.83 2.59
C CYS A 42 13.88 -5.50 2.76
N PRO A 43 13.36 -4.57 3.60
CA PRO A 43 13.99 -3.27 3.82
C PRO A 43 15.44 -3.38 4.31
N LYS A 44 16.30 -2.39 4.06
CA LYS A 44 17.61 -2.31 4.73
C LYS A 44 17.45 -1.90 6.20
N GLY A 45 18.58 -1.86 6.92
CA GLY A 45 18.62 -1.44 8.33
C GLY A 45 18.24 -2.52 9.34
N GLY A 46 18.19 -3.80 8.94
CA GLY A 46 17.94 -4.95 9.81
C GLY A 46 18.55 -6.25 9.27
N LYS A 47 18.77 -7.23 10.15
CA LYS A 47 19.14 -8.60 9.76
C LYS A 47 17.86 -9.41 9.51
N TRP A 48 17.31 -9.29 8.31
CA TRP A 48 16.05 -9.93 7.96
C TRP A 48 16.22 -11.41 7.62
N LEU A 49 15.45 -12.24 8.31
CA LEU A 49 15.12 -13.60 7.90
C LEU A 49 13.94 -13.55 6.92
N ARG A 50 13.75 -14.61 6.14
CA ARG A 50 12.70 -14.69 5.13
C ARG A 50 11.93 -16.00 5.23
N GLY A 51 10.68 -15.95 4.80
CA GLY A 51 9.83 -17.12 4.63
C GLY A 51 8.65 -16.79 3.75
N SER A 52 7.87 -17.82 3.43
CA SER A 52 6.62 -17.69 2.69
C SER A 52 5.58 -18.68 3.17
N VAL A 53 4.33 -18.30 2.93
CA VAL A 53 3.15 -19.15 3.12
C VAL A 53 2.37 -19.09 1.83
N TYR A 54 2.22 -20.24 1.18
CA TYR A 54 1.25 -20.48 0.12
C TYR A 54 -0.02 -21.02 0.75
N GLN A 55 -1.15 -20.39 0.42
CA GLN A 55 -2.50 -20.78 0.81
C GLN A 55 -3.22 -21.32 -0.41
N ASN A 56 -3.80 -22.51 -0.25
CA ASN A 56 -4.69 -23.09 -1.24
C ASN A 56 -6.09 -22.52 -1.02
N THR A 57 -6.48 -21.58 -1.87
CA THR A 57 -7.78 -20.89 -1.80
C THR A 57 -8.86 -21.71 -2.48
N GLU A 58 -10.12 -21.28 -2.42
CA GLU A 58 -11.24 -21.89 -3.13
C GLU A 58 -10.95 -22.01 -4.64
N ASP A 59 -11.36 -23.14 -5.23
CA ASP A 59 -11.16 -23.47 -6.65
C ASP A 59 -12.48 -23.36 -7.45
N GLU A 60 -13.62 -23.58 -6.81
CA GLU A 60 -14.94 -23.50 -7.42
C GLU A 60 -15.49 -22.07 -7.37
N MET A 61 -15.61 -21.44 -8.54
CA MET A 61 -16.05 -20.04 -8.66
C MET A 61 -15.13 -19.03 -7.94
N ASN A 62 -13.84 -19.36 -7.82
CA ASN A 62 -12.82 -18.56 -7.16
C ASN A 62 -12.94 -17.04 -7.46
N THR A 63 -13.02 -16.24 -6.40
CA THR A 63 -13.09 -14.78 -6.44
C THR A 63 -11.86 -14.05 -5.91
N ASN A 64 -10.77 -14.78 -5.68
CA ASN A 64 -9.43 -14.26 -5.40
C ASN A 64 -9.16 -13.02 -6.22
N SER A 65 -8.85 -11.93 -5.52
CA SER A 65 -8.52 -10.68 -6.19
C SER A 65 -7.54 -9.85 -5.38
N HIS A 66 -6.93 -8.85 -6.02
CA HIS A 66 -6.04 -7.92 -5.36
C HIS A 66 -6.14 -6.54 -6.01
N SER A 67 -5.52 -5.54 -5.38
CA SER A 67 -5.43 -4.18 -5.92
C SER A 67 -4.82 -4.14 -7.32
N VAL A 68 -5.28 -3.21 -8.16
CA VAL A 68 -4.76 -3.01 -9.53
C VAL A 68 -3.27 -2.70 -9.50
N GLU A 69 -2.84 -1.82 -8.60
CA GLU A 69 -1.44 -1.65 -8.25
C GLU A 69 -1.14 -2.55 -7.05
N TYR A 70 -0.17 -3.44 -7.21
CA TYR A 70 0.11 -4.49 -6.24
C TYR A 70 1.61 -4.74 -6.19
N HIS A 71 2.22 -4.44 -5.04
CA HIS A 71 3.67 -4.53 -4.86
C HIS A 71 4.08 -5.60 -3.86
N LEU A 72 3.15 -6.46 -3.42
CA LEU A 72 3.47 -7.55 -2.51
C LEU A 72 4.16 -8.67 -3.29
N LYS A 73 5.23 -9.21 -2.72
CA LYS A 73 5.97 -10.31 -3.32
C LYS A 73 5.31 -11.63 -2.99
N GLY A 74 5.23 -12.48 -4.01
CA GLY A 74 4.72 -13.83 -3.90
C GLY A 74 4.07 -14.26 -5.20
N ARG A 75 3.23 -15.27 -5.10
CA ARG A 75 2.45 -15.81 -6.21
C ARG A 75 0.99 -15.45 -5.97
N PHE A 76 0.30 -15.19 -7.06
CA PHE A 76 -1.13 -14.97 -7.07
C PHE A 76 -1.66 -15.67 -8.32
N ASP A 77 -2.47 -16.69 -8.11
CA ASP A 77 -3.14 -17.42 -9.18
C ASP A 77 -4.49 -17.95 -8.68
N ASP A 78 -5.28 -18.49 -9.61
CA ASP A 78 -6.63 -18.99 -9.33
C ASP A 78 -6.62 -20.25 -8.44
N GLN A 79 -5.45 -20.79 -8.08
CA GLN A 79 -5.33 -21.95 -7.17
C GLN A 79 -4.87 -21.53 -5.77
N GLY A 80 -4.27 -20.35 -5.64
CA GLY A 80 -3.73 -19.95 -4.36
C GLY A 80 -2.92 -18.68 -4.36
N ILE A 81 -2.66 -18.24 -3.14
CA ILE A 81 -1.98 -16.99 -2.86
C ILE A 81 -0.76 -17.33 -2.00
N GLU A 82 0.44 -16.96 -2.48
CA GLU A 82 1.65 -16.98 -1.68
C GLU A 82 1.96 -15.58 -1.17
N MET A 83 2.03 -15.43 0.15
CA MET A 83 2.61 -14.26 0.79
C MET A 83 4.05 -14.54 1.21
N ARG A 84 4.96 -13.60 0.94
CA ARG A 84 6.35 -13.62 1.44
C ARG A 84 6.55 -12.63 2.57
N PHE A 85 7.47 -12.95 3.47
CA PHE A 85 7.66 -12.22 4.72
C PHE A 85 9.11 -11.88 4.98
N CYS A 86 9.30 -10.70 5.57
CA CYS A 86 10.55 -10.24 6.16
C CYS A 86 10.42 -10.30 7.68
N ILE A 87 11.21 -11.16 8.32
CA ILE A 87 11.19 -11.35 9.77
C ILE A 87 12.45 -10.74 10.39
N LYS A 88 12.26 -9.75 11.26
CA LYS A 88 13.34 -9.18 12.07
C LYS A 88 13.33 -9.88 13.43
N PRO A 89 14.36 -10.67 13.78
CA PRO A 89 14.48 -11.24 15.11
C PRO A 89 14.78 -10.14 16.13
N GLY A 90 14.45 -10.39 17.39
CA GLY A 90 14.84 -9.52 18.50
C GLY A 90 16.35 -9.59 18.70
N GLU A 91 17.10 -8.61 18.20
CA GLU A 91 18.48 -8.42 18.62
C GLU A 91 18.46 -7.44 19.79
N GLY A 92 18.90 -7.87 20.98
CA GLY A 92 18.92 -7.09 22.24
C GLY A 92 19.83 -5.86 22.22
N THR A 93 19.68 -5.04 21.19
CA THR A 93 20.40 -3.82 20.91
C THR A 93 19.51 -2.63 21.27
N ALA A 94 20.12 -1.50 21.61
CA ALA A 94 19.44 -0.29 22.08
C ALA A 94 18.66 0.46 20.97
N ALA A 95 17.94 -0.26 20.10
CA ALA A 95 17.07 0.34 19.09
C ALA A 95 15.94 1.13 19.77
N ALA A 96 15.45 2.17 19.10
CA ALA A 96 14.39 3.01 19.61
C ALA A 96 13.07 2.22 19.72
N ASN A 97 12.19 2.66 20.63
CA ASN A 97 10.83 2.17 20.68
C ASN A 97 10.07 2.53 19.40
N TRP A 98 9.10 1.69 19.03
CA TRP A 98 8.17 2.00 17.96
C TRP A 98 7.45 3.33 18.21
N PRO A 99 7.34 4.21 17.19
CA PRO A 99 6.65 5.48 17.33
C PRO A 99 5.15 5.25 17.54
N LYS A 100 4.54 6.07 18.40
CA LYS A 100 3.09 6.05 18.60
C LYS A 100 2.37 6.33 17.29
N GLY A 101 1.39 5.51 16.95
CA GLY A 101 0.59 5.66 15.74
C GLY A 101 -0.63 4.73 15.73
N SER A 102 -1.18 4.53 14.54
CA SER A 102 -2.33 3.66 14.29
C SER A 102 -2.01 2.68 13.15
N TYR A 103 -1.41 1.53 13.48
CA TYR A 103 -0.95 0.52 12.51
C TYR A 103 -0.67 -0.83 13.19
N CYS A 104 -0.62 -1.90 12.40
CA CYS A 104 -0.15 -3.22 12.83
C CYS A 104 1.06 -3.69 12.04
N ILE A 105 1.74 -4.67 12.63
CA ILE A 105 2.81 -5.48 12.06
C ILE A 105 2.49 -6.96 12.31
N LEU A 106 3.15 -7.85 11.60
CA LEU A 106 2.99 -9.28 11.82
C LEU A 106 3.72 -9.66 13.10
N LYS A 107 3.07 -10.48 13.93
CA LYS A 107 3.66 -10.95 15.18
C LYS A 107 4.76 -11.95 14.88
N TYR A 108 5.88 -11.80 15.56
CA TYR A 108 6.93 -12.81 15.64
C TYR A 108 7.44 -12.80 17.09
N GLU A 109 7.40 -13.94 17.78
CA GLU A 109 7.75 -14.09 19.19
C GLU A 109 6.93 -13.22 20.15
N THR A 110 7.41 -12.05 20.59
CA THR A 110 6.69 -11.18 21.54
C THR A 110 6.39 -9.85 20.88
N CYS A 111 5.15 -9.37 21.00
CA CYS A 111 4.80 -8.06 20.46
C CYS A 111 5.68 -6.97 21.06
N PRO A 112 6.20 -6.04 20.23
CA PRO A 112 6.97 -4.91 20.72
C PRO A 112 6.16 -4.08 21.72
N GLN A 113 6.87 -3.28 22.54
CA GLN A 113 6.23 -2.50 23.59
C GLN A 113 5.09 -1.62 23.05
N ASN A 114 3.95 -1.64 23.75
CA ASN A 114 2.71 -0.90 23.43
C ASN A 114 1.92 -1.42 22.22
N PHE A 115 2.29 -2.57 21.64
CA PHE A 115 1.40 -3.30 20.75
C PHE A 115 0.55 -4.30 21.52
N GLU A 116 -0.70 -4.44 21.10
CA GLU A 116 -1.64 -5.45 21.56
C GLU A 116 -1.68 -6.60 20.53
N GLU A 117 -1.78 -7.84 21.01
CA GLU A 117 -1.88 -9.02 20.13
C GLU A 117 -3.28 -9.16 19.55
N GLY A 118 -3.34 -9.68 18.32
CA GLY A 118 -4.56 -10.24 17.75
C GLY A 118 -4.25 -11.34 16.75
N GLU A 119 -5.29 -12.04 16.33
CA GLU A 119 -5.21 -13.14 15.40
C GLU A 119 -6.43 -13.20 14.49
N VAL A 120 -6.18 -13.64 13.26
CA VAL A 120 -7.18 -13.86 12.22
C VAL A 120 -7.00 -15.30 11.77
N PHE A 121 -8.08 -16.08 11.84
CA PHE A 121 -8.13 -17.47 11.45
C PHE A 121 -9.17 -17.66 10.36
N TRP A 122 -8.84 -18.48 9.36
CA TRP A 122 -9.77 -18.95 8.35
C TRP A 122 -9.42 -20.36 7.88
N GLN A 123 -10.42 -21.05 7.31
CA GLN A 123 -10.23 -22.36 6.70
C GLN A 123 -9.87 -22.23 5.22
N ASP A 124 -8.74 -22.81 4.84
CA ASP A 124 -8.35 -22.90 3.44
C ASP A 124 -8.97 -24.17 2.81
N GLU A 125 -8.96 -24.24 1.47
CA GLU A 125 -9.68 -25.27 0.71
C GLU A 125 -9.30 -26.72 1.12
N LYS A 126 -10.31 -27.59 1.25
CA LYS A 126 -10.18 -28.93 1.84
C LYS A 126 -10.03 -30.07 0.82
N SER A 127 -10.08 -29.78 -0.49
CA SER A 127 -10.00 -30.82 -1.52
C SER A 127 -8.69 -31.64 -1.47
N THR A 128 -8.87 -32.95 -1.30
CA THR A 128 -7.78 -33.94 -1.17
C THR A 128 -6.95 -34.17 -2.44
N SER A 129 -7.32 -33.57 -3.57
CA SER A 129 -6.63 -33.76 -4.86
C SER A 129 -5.56 -32.68 -5.15
N GLN A 130 -5.34 -31.75 -4.22
CA GLN A 130 -4.66 -30.48 -4.49
C GLN A 130 -3.42 -30.25 -3.63
N ILE A 131 -2.70 -29.17 -3.95
CA ILE A 131 -1.50 -28.74 -3.23
C ILE A 131 -1.97 -28.12 -1.92
N PRO A 132 -1.64 -28.70 -0.76
CA PRO A 132 -2.03 -28.11 0.51
C PRO A 132 -1.23 -26.83 0.76
N ASN A 133 -1.65 -26.07 1.77
CA ASN A 133 -0.87 -24.94 2.25
C ASN A 133 0.60 -25.34 2.48
N LEU A 134 1.51 -24.49 2.01
CA LEU A 134 2.95 -24.72 2.12
C LEU A 134 3.61 -23.56 2.84
N LYS A 135 4.35 -23.88 3.89
CA LYS A 135 5.18 -22.94 4.62
C LYS A 135 6.66 -23.21 4.32
N GLU A 136 7.40 -22.17 3.97
CA GLU A 136 8.85 -22.21 3.80
C GLU A 136 9.55 -21.15 4.65
N GLY A 137 10.75 -21.45 5.16
CA GLY A 137 11.58 -20.50 5.90
C GLY A 137 10.98 -20.06 7.25
N ILE A 138 11.28 -18.81 7.63
CA ILE A 138 10.82 -18.18 8.87
C ILE A 138 9.67 -17.24 8.54
N VAL A 139 8.52 -17.49 9.15
CA VAL A 139 7.25 -16.80 8.90
C VAL A 139 6.70 -16.23 10.21
N PRO A 140 5.70 -15.33 10.18
CA PRO A 140 5.05 -14.82 11.38
C PRO A 140 4.46 -15.93 12.26
N ASP A 141 4.28 -15.63 13.54
CA ASP A 141 3.58 -16.53 14.45
C ASP A 141 2.16 -16.80 13.95
N GLY A 142 1.77 -18.06 13.97
CA GLY A 142 0.53 -18.49 13.34
C GLY A 142 0.37 -20.00 13.27
N ILE A 143 -0.69 -20.43 12.60
CA ILE A 143 -0.95 -21.81 12.23
C ILE A 143 -1.01 -21.82 10.70
N TYR A 144 -0.19 -22.66 10.07
CA TYR A 144 -0.16 -22.81 8.61
C TYR A 144 -0.17 -24.31 8.34
N ASN A 145 -1.31 -24.93 8.65
CA ASN A 145 -1.51 -26.36 8.44
C ASN A 145 -2.12 -26.57 7.05
N LEU A 146 -2.36 -27.81 6.65
CA LEU A 146 -2.76 -28.16 5.29
C LEU A 146 -4.05 -27.47 4.79
N THR A 147 -4.98 -27.11 5.69
CA THR A 147 -6.34 -26.65 5.36
C THR A 147 -6.78 -25.47 6.22
N SER A 148 -5.86 -24.79 6.90
CA SER A 148 -6.20 -23.64 7.72
C SER A 148 -5.01 -22.72 7.93
N THR A 149 -5.34 -21.44 7.97
CA THR A 149 -4.41 -20.37 8.25
C THR A 149 -4.84 -19.59 9.47
N LEU A 150 -3.89 -19.33 10.36
CA LEU A 150 -3.98 -18.34 11.42
C LEU A 150 -2.79 -17.40 11.30
N ILE A 151 -3.03 -16.11 11.11
CA ILE A 151 -1.98 -15.08 11.15
C ILE A 151 -2.15 -14.27 12.43
N LYS A 152 -1.05 -14.10 13.17
CA LYS A 152 -1.02 -13.23 14.35
C LYS A 152 -0.45 -11.86 14.02
N PHE A 153 -1.00 -10.85 14.68
CA PHE A 153 -0.65 -9.45 14.52
C PHE A 153 -0.26 -8.84 15.87
N CYS A 154 0.57 -7.81 15.77
CA CYS A 154 0.79 -6.87 16.85
C CYS A 154 0.27 -5.52 16.35
N CYS A 155 -0.72 -4.95 17.04
CA CYS A 155 -1.38 -3.72 16.62
C CYS A 155 -1.23 -2.60 17.66
N MET A 156 -0.98 -1.37 17.20
CA MET A 156 -0.95 -0.16 18.02
C MET A 156 -1.97 0.84 17.51
N ASP A 157 -2.75 1.43 18.41
CA ASP A 157 -3.71 2.50 18.10
C ASP A 157 -3.65 3.62 19.16
N SER A 158 -2.44 4.07 19.45
CA SER A 158 -2.17 5.09 20.48
C SER A 158 -1.85 6.48 19.91
N GLY A 159 -1.97 6.64 18.59
CA GLY A 159 -1.68 7.88 17.85
C GLY A 159 -2.65 8.13 16.71
N ASN A 160 -2.38 9.17 15.91
CA ASN A 160 -3.20 9.57 14.77
C ASN A 160 -2.50 9.17 13.46
N SER A 161 -3.21 8.46 12.57
CA SER A 161 -2.73 8.04 11.25
C SER A 161 -2.20 9.21 10.41
N SER A 162 -2.81 10.40 10.51
CA SER A 162 -2.40 11.59 9.76
C SER A 162 -1.10 12.24 10.26
N GLN A 163 -0.61 11.90 11.45
CA GLN A 163 0.64 12.45 11.98
C GLN A 163 1.83 11.60 11.53
N PRO A 164 2.78 12.13 10.73
CA PRO A 164 3.90 11.34 10.22
C PRO A 164 4.79 10.76 11.33
N ILE A 165 4.99 9.44 11.31
CA ILE A 165 5.94 8.75 12.18
C ILE A 165 7.32 8.63 11.52
N LEU A 166 8.35 8.39 12.34
CA LEU A 166 9.71 8.14 11.88
C LEU A 166 9.97 6.63 11.85
N LEU A 167 10.18 6.10 10.65
CA LEU A 167 10.69 4.77 10.37
C LEU A 167 11.83 4.88 9.35
N PRO A 168 12.60 3.81 9.10
CA PRO A 168 13.52 3.76 7.96
C PRO A 168 12.80 3.98 6.64
N THR A 169 13.39 4.81 5.78
CA THR A 169 12.78 5.26 4.53
C THR A 169 13.63 4.94 3.30
N GLU A 170 14.73 4.19 3.43
CA GLU A 170 15.64 3.87 2.32
C GLU A 170 15.10 2.79 1.37
N ASP A 171 14.08 2.05 1.80
CA ASP A 171 13.46 0.98 1.02
C ASP A 171 11.97 0.94 1.30
N SER A 172 11.23 0.41 0.32
CA SER A 172 9.79 0.21 0.45
C SER A 172 9.46 -0.85 1.50
N PHE A 173 8.31 -0.70 2.16
CA PHE A 173 7.83 -1.65 3.16
C PHE A 173 6.30 -1.62 3.27
N TYR A 174 5.76 -2.58 4.00
CA TYR A 174 4.34 -2.65 4.31
C TYR A 174 4.08 -2.47 5.80
N LEU A 175 2.97 -1.80 6.13
CA LEU A 175 2.28 -1.93 7.42
C LEU A 175 0.82 -2.30 7.15
N PHE A 176 0.09 -2.71 8.18
CA PHE A 176 -1.36 -2.85 8.09
C PHE A 176 -2.02 -1.65 8.79
N PRO A 177 -3.09 -1.08 8.24
CA PRO A 177 -3.76 0.04 8.89
C PRO A 177 -4.63 -0.46 10.05
N MET A 178 -4.69 0.32 11.14
CA MET A 178 -5.64 0.07 12.24
C MET A 178 -6.98 0.80 12.06
N ARG A 179 -7.04 1.69 11.07
CA ARG A 179 -8.21 2.51 10.71
C ARG A 179 -8.39 2.45 9.19
N ASN A 180 -9.39 3.15 8.67
CA ASN A 180 -9.60 3.26 7.23
C ASN A 180 -8.54 4.06 6.47
N GLU A 181 -7.51 4.58 7.16
CA GLU A 181 -6.42 5.36 6.60
C GLU A 181 -5.07 4.77 7.02
N CYS A 182 -4.13 4.79 6.09
CA CYS A 182 -2.74 4.43 6.38
C CYS A 182 -2.05 5.44 7.28
N GLN A 183 -1.26 4.93 8.22
CA GLN A 183 -0.35 5.74 9.04
C GLN A 183 0.64 6.50 8.15
N GLN A 184 0.73 7.81 8.25
CA GLN A 184 1.72 8.60 7.52
C GLN A 184 3.13 8.30 8.04
N VAL A 185 4.09 8.13 7.13
CA VAL A 185 5.51 7.97 7.44
C VAL A 185 6.26 9.13 6.82
N LYS A 186 7.10 9.81 7.59
CA LYS A 186 7.80 10.99 7.13
C LYS A 186 8.69 10.65 5.91
N ASN A 187 8.63 11.45 4.85
CA ASN A 187 9.40 11.28 3.60
C ASN A 187 9.08 10.02 2.79
N MET A 188 7.93 9.39 3.02
CA MET A 188 7.44 8.27 2.22
C MET A 188 6.06 8.62 1.66
N ASP A 189 5.82 8.19 0.42
CA ASP A 189 4.47 8.14 -0.14
C ASP A 189 3.82 6.83 0.31
N VAL A 190 2.49 6.82 0.47
CA VAL A 190 1.75 5.64 0.90
C VAL A 190 0.58 5.33 -0.02
N PHE A 191 0.46 4.06 -0.40
CA PHE A 191 -0.60 3.53 -1.24
C PHE A 191 -1.32 2.42 -0.48
N GLN A 192 -2.65 2.51 -0.41
CA GLN A 192 -3.44 1.45 0.17
C GLN A 192 -3.66 0.37 -0.88
N GLU A 193 -3.21 -0.85 -0.56
CA GLU A 193 -3.42 -2.05 -1.36
C GLU A 193 -4.31 -3.03 -0.57
N TRP A 194 -4.82 -4.04 -1.25
CA TRP A 194 -5.65 -5.07 -0.65
C TRP A 194 -5.47 -6.42 -1.37
N ILE A 195 -5.71 -7.49 -0.62
CA ILE A 195 -5.77 -8.87 -1.10
C ILE A 195 -7.06 -9.48 -0.56
N HIS A 196 -7.79 -10.14 -1.44
CA HIS A 196 -8.97 -10.93 -1.14
C HIS A 196 -8.62 -12.41 -1.32
N PHE A 197 -8.78 -13.18 -0.25
CA PHE A 197 -8.68 -14.63 -0.24
C PHE A 197 -10.10 -15.17 -0.29
N ASP A 198 -10.39 -15.94 -1.34
CA ASP A 198 -11.59 -16.74 -1.42
C ASP A 198 -11.33 -18.03 -0.62
N ASP A 199 -11.96 -18.17 0.54
CA ASP A 199 -11.72 -19.27 1.47
C ASP A 199 -12.88 -20.29 1.46
N ASP A 200 -12.81 -21.34 2.28
CA ASP A 200 -13.74 -22.48 2.15
C ASP A 200 -15.20 -22.09 2.49
N ASP A 201 -16.07 -22.16 1.48
CA ASP A 201 -17.51 -21.86 1.58
C ASP A 201 -18.29 -22.82 2.51
N GLU A 202 -17.71 -23.97 2.90
CA GLU A 202 -18.36 -24.98 3.74
C GLU A 202 -18.13 -24.76 5.23
N GLY A 203 -19.12 -24.12 5.87
CA GLY A 203 -19.24 -24.12 7.33
C GLY A 203 -18.19 -23.27 8.01
N ASN A 204 -18.30 -21.95 7.78
CA ASN A 204 -17.42 -20.92 8.31
C ASN A 204 -17.16 -21.08 9.83
N THR A 205 -15.89 -21.30 10.16
CA THR A 205 -15.37 -21.30 11.54
C THR A 205 -14.34 -20.20 11.77
N ASP A 206 -14.27 -19.29 10.82
CA ASP A 206 -13.30 -18.23 10.77
C ASP A 206 -13.56 -17.27 11.90
N TYR A 207 -12.50 -16.64 12.38
CA TYR A 207 -12.64 -15.75 13.50
C TYR A 207 -11.52 -14.74 13.57
N THR A 208 -11.80 -13.70 14.36
CA THR A 208 -10.80 -12.75 14.81
C THR A 208 -10.81 -12.72 16.33
N SER A 209 -9.63 -12.58 16.94
CA SER A 209 -9.49 -12.36 18.38
C SER A 209 -8.44 -11.28 18.65
N GLY A 210 -8.61 -10.52 19.73
CA GLY A 210 -7.70 -9.44 20.10
C GLY A 210 -7.77 -8.24 19.14
N ARG A 211 -6.62 -7.60 18.89
CA ARG A 211 -6.50 -6.42 18.01
C ARG A 211 -5.97 -6.83 16.64
N VAL A 212 -6.81 -6.71 15.62
CA VAL A 212 -6.50 -7.05 14.22
C VAL A 212 -6.55 -5.81 13.32
N PRO A 213 -5.93 -5.84 12.13
CA PRO A 213 -6.00 -4.75 11.17
C PRO A 213 -7.42 -4.35 10.78
N PHE A 214 -7.56 -3.11 10.30
CA PHE A 214 -8.82 -2.60 9.75
C PHE A 214 -9.26 -3.40 8.52
N GLY A 215 -10.57 -3.63 8.41
CA GLY A 215 -11.19 -4.29 7.27
C GLY A 215 -11.20 -5.82 7.34
N VAL A 216 -10.57 -6.43 8.34
CA VAL A 216 -10.56 -7.89 8.50
C VAL A 216 -11.82 -8.34 9.25
N ASN A 217 -12.72 -9.06 8.59
CA ASN A 217 -13.91 -9.64 9.20
C ASN A 217 -14.38 -10.96 8.52
N PRO A 218 -13.60 -12.05 8.65
CA PRO A 218 -13.92 -13.30 7.95
C PRO A 218 -15.21 -13.99 8.43
N GLN A 219 -15.70 -13.65 9.62
CA GLN A 219 -16.98 -14.18 10.14
C GLN A 219 -18.21 -13.68 9.35
N GLU A 220 -18.14 -12.48 8.77
CA GLU A 220 -19.27 -11.90 8.04
C GLU A 220 -19.18 -12.17 6.54
N ASP A 221 -17.96 -12.23 6.01
CA ASP A 221 -17.71 -12.24 4.56
C ASP A 221 -17.44 -13.65 3.99
N TYR A 222 -17.26 -14.68 4.84
CA TYR A 222 -16.81 -16.03 4.44
C TYR A 222 -15.51 -16.03 3.64
N ASN A 223 -14.80 -14.91 3.64
CA ASN A 223 -13.60 -14.63 2.87
C ASN A 223 -12.73 -13.67 3.67
N VAL A 224 -11.41 -13.76 3.50
CA VAL A 224 -10.46 -12.88 4.18
C VAL A 224 -10.05 -11.73 3.27
N ASN A 225 -10.23 -10.51 3.78
CA ASN A 225 -9.70 -9.29 3.17
C ASN A 225 -8.55 -8.73 4.02
N LEU A 226 -7.36 -8.60 3.44
CA LEU A 226 -6.23 -7.92 4.06
C LEU A 226 -5.97 -6.59 3.37
N ILE A 227 -6.07 -5.49 4.13
CA ILE A 227 -5.67 -4.17 3.68
C ILE A 227 -4.21 -3.90 4.10
N LEU A 228 -3.43 -3.39 3.15
CA LEU A 228 -2.00 -3.15 3.26
C LEU A 228 -1.69 -1.69 2.96
N CYS A 229 -0.73 -1.11 3.67
CA CYS A 229 -0.18 0.21 3.40
C CYS A 229 1.22 0.04 2.83
N TYR A 230 1.35 0.21 1.52
CA TYR A 230 2.62 0.17 0.81
C TYR A 230 3.31 1.53 0.90
N TYR A 231 4.48 1.58 1.52
CA TYR A 231 5.30 2.78 1.62
C TYR A 231 6.44 2.73 0.63
N THR A 232 6.68 3.82 -0.09
CA THR A 232 7.82 3.97 -1.00
C THR A 232 8.45 5.35 -0.85
N GLU A 233 9.72 5.49 -1.24
CA GLU A 233 10.42 6.78 -1.19
C GLU A 233 9.64 7.87 -1.93
N SER A 234 9.42 9.02 -1.27
CA SER A 234 8.82 10.18 -1.92
C SER A 234 9.76 10.74 -2.99
N ILE A 235 9.23 10.99 -4.18
CA ILE A 235 9.99 11.68 -5.24
C ILE A 235 10.23 13.13 -4.80
N LYS A 236 11.48 13.47 -4.44
CA LYS A 236 11.88 14.86 -4.17
C LYS A 236 11.89 15.65 -5.47
N VAL A 237 10.78 16.30 -5.81
CA VAL A 237 10.76 17.32 -6.85
C VAL A 237 11.52 18.53 -6.30
N SER A 238 12.80 18.66 -6.65
CA SER A 238 13.54 19.89 -6.38
C SER A 238 12.80 21.04 -7.07
N PRO A 239 12.58 22.19 -6.41
CA PRO A 239 12.09 23.37 -7.11
C PRO A 239 13.05 23.71 -8.25
N GLN A 240 12.67 23.40 -9.48
CA GLN A 240 13.39 23.92 -10.64
C GLN A 240 13.18 25.43 -10.62
N GLU A 241 14.28 26.17 -10.47
CA GLU A 241 14.30 27.62 -10.65
C GLU A 241 13.54 27.97 -11.94
N GLY A 242 12.59 28.88 -11.81
CA GLY A 242 11.60 29.17 -12.85
C GLY A 242 12.22 29.39 -14.22
N ILE A 243 11.89 28.52 -15.17
CA ILE A 243 12.14 28.77 -16.58
C ILE A 243 11.18 29.88 -17.02
N SER A 244 11.70 31.11 -17.02
CA SER A 244 11.07 32.26 -17.67
C SER A 244 10.93 31.95 -19.16
N MET A 245 9.69 31.78 -19.63
CA MET A 245 9.41 31.76 -21.07
C MET A 245 9.78 33.13 -21.65
N LYS A 246 10.94 33.22 -22.31
CA LYS A 246 11.23 34.32 -23.22
C LYS A 246 10.36 34.17 -24.46
N GLN A 247 9.44 35.10 -24.60
CA GLN A 247 8.66 35.33 -25.80
C GLN A 247 9.61 35.79 -26.93
N GLU A 248 9.74 34.99 -27.98
CA GLU A 248 10.56 35.34 -29.15
C GLU A 248 9.73 36.17 -30.15
N PRO A 249 10.31 37.21 -30.80
CA PRO A 249 9.55 38.18 -31.58
C PRO A 249 9.14 37.65 -32.95
N SER A 250 7.97 38.07 -33.42
CA SER A 250 7.52 37.88 -34.79
C SER A 250 8.46 38.56 -35.78
N THR A 251 8.86 37.84 -36.82
CA THR A 251 9.38 38.45 -38.04
C THR A 251 8.53 38.01 -39.23
N ASN A 252 7.73 38.95 -39.69
CA ASN A 252 7.07 38.91 -40.98
C ASN A 252 8.13 38.87 -42.09
N ASN A 253 7.99 37.98 -43.07
CA ASN A 253 8.43 38.27 -44.42
C ASN A 253 7.42 37.73 -45.43
N THR A 254 7.00 38.66 -46.28
CA THR A 254 5.99 38.49 -47.32
C THR A 254 6.71 38.16 -48.62
N SER A 255 6.26 37.14 -49.36
CA SER A 255 6.40 37.16 -50.82
C SER A 255 5.15 36.56 -51.47
N LYS A 256 4.64 37.30 -52.45
CA LYS A 256 3.34 37.16 -53.12
C LYS A 256 3.41 36.18 -54.29
N THR A 257 2.30 35.50 -54.55
CA THR A 257 1.66 35.20 -55.86
C THR A 257 0.55 34.17 -55.57
N SER A 258 -0.71 34.19 -56.02
CA SER A 258 -1.57 35.06 -56.81
C SER A 258 -2.98 34.41 -56.79
N PHE A 259 -4.03 35.23 -56.78
CA PHE A 259 -5.49 34.97 -56.80
C PHE A 259 -6.00 33.97 -57.87
N PRO A 260 -7.25 33.41 -57.82
CA PRO A 260 -8.46 34.11 -57.34
C PRO A 260 -9.46 33.36 -56.44
N ILE A 261 -10.25 34.23 -55.81
CA ILE A 261 -11.40 34.00 -54.95
C ILE A 261 -12.60 33.54 -55.81
N LEU A 262 -13.28 32.49 -55.37
CA LEU A 262 -14.73 32.38 -55.54
C LEU A 262 -15.34 32.26 -54.14
N GLY A 263 -15.90 33.35 -53.65
CA GLY A 263 -16.63 33.38 -52.39
C GLY A 263 -18.05 32.89 -52.62
N ILE A 264 -18.46 31.86 -51.89
CA ILE A 264 -19.85 31.64 -51.50
C ILE A 264 -19.85 31.19 -50.04
N SER A 265 -20.28 32.11 -49.18
CA SER A 265 -20.76 31.82 -47.83
C SER A 265 -22.11 31.14 -47.95
N LEU A 266 -22.32 29.98 -47.32
CA LEU A 266 -23.61 29.63 -46.72
C LEU A 266 -23.44 28.53 -45.67
N THR A 267 -24.11 28.81 -44.57
CA THR A 267 -24.33 28.06 -43.33
C THR A 267 -24.90 26.66 -43.54
N ALA A 268 -24.52 25.70 -42.69
CA ALA A 268 -25.45 24.94 -41.84
C ALA A 268 -24.79 23.70 -41.21
N SER A 269 -25.00 23.60 -39.89
CA SER A 269 -25.02 22.45 -39.00
C SER A 269 -24.77 21.05 -39.57
N PHE A 270 -23.80 20.34 -39.00
CA PHE A 270 -23.81 18.87 -38.98
C PHE A 270 -23.63 18.33 -37.55
N VAL A 271 -24.65 17.60 -37.16
CA VAL A 271 -24.80 16.73 -36.00
C VAL A 271 -23.67 15.70 -35.99
N VAL A 272 -22.94 15.60 -34.88
CA VAL A 272 -21.97 14.51 -34.66
C VAL A 272 -22.76 13.26 -34.27
N LEU A 273 -22.70 12.24 -35.13
CA LEU A 273 -23.23 10.92 -34.88
C LEU A 273 -22.35 10.20 -33.84
N ALA A 274 -22.95 9.78 -32.73
CA ALA A 274 -22.34 8.84 -31.79
C ALA A 274 -22.40 7.42 -32.38
N ALA A 275 -21.24 6.78 -32.56
CA ALA A 275 -21.16 5.35 -32.86
C ALA A 275 -21.13 4.58 -31.53
N ILE A 276 -22.24 3.94 -31.19
CA ILE A 276 -22.35 2.99 -30.09
C ILE A 276 -21.96 1.61 -30.63
N SER A 277 -20.87 1.05 -30.11
CA SER A 277 -20.37 -0.27 -30.44
C SER A 277 -21.33 -1.36 -29.94
N VAL A 278 -22.10 -1.93 -30.86
CA VAL A 278 -22.90 -3.14 -30.65
C VAL A 278 -21.97 -4.35 -30.65
N PHE A 279 -21.53 -4.79 -29.47
CA PHE A 279 -20.86 -6.09 -29.27
C PHE A 279 -21.43 -6.85 -28.07
N VAL A 280 -22.75 -6.74 -27.86
CA VAL A 280 -23.51 -7.60 -26.94
C VAL A 280 -24.78 -8.05 -27.65
N LEU A 281 -24.66 -9.01 -28.58
CA LEU A 281 -25.79 -9.81 -29.09
C LEU A 281 -25.34 -10.93 -30.05
N ILE A 282 -24.29 -11.67 -29.71
CA ILE A 282 -24.02 -13.00 -30.31
C ILE A 282 -23.49 -13.95 -29.22
N LYS A 283 -24.36 -14.36 -28.30
CA LYS A 283 -24.23 -15.65 -27.58
C LYS A 283 -25.48 -16.04 -26.77
N LEU A 284 -26.66 -15.68 -27.27
CA LEU A 284 -27.95 -16.20 -26.77
C LEU A 284 -28.63 -16.93 -27.93
N ASN A 285 -28.11 -18.11 -28.24
CA ASN A 285 -28.81 -19.25 -28.85
C ASN A 285 -27.81 -20.39 -29.04
N LEU A 286 -28.23 -21.62 -28.71
CA LEU A 286 -27.49 -22.89 -28.62
C LEU A 286 -26.88 -23.08 -27.20
N LEU A 287 -27.31 -23.98 -26.31
CA LEU A 287 -28.13 -25.19 -26.41
C LEU A 287 -28.99 -25.39 -25.14
N LYS A 288 -30.23 -25.81 -25.31
CA LYS A 288 -31.02 -26.59 -24.33
C LYS A 288 -31.35 -27.97 -24.96
N PRO A 289 -31.64 -28.99 -24.16
CA PRO A 289 -31.26 -30.38 -24.39
C PRO A 289 -32.24 -31.17 -25.26
N LEU A 290 -31.74 -32.19 -25.95
CA LEU A 290 -32.54 -33.28 -26.50
C LEU A 290 -32.59 -34.42 -25.49
N MET A 291 -33.80 -34.68 -24.98
CA MET A 291 -34.16 -35.88 -24.26
C MET A 291 -34.15 -37.09 -25.21
N ASN A 292 -33.53 -38.18 -24.76
CA ASN A 292 -34.05 -39.54 -24.84
C ASN A 292 -33.56 -40.30 -23.60
#